data_AF-A0A9R0VLT4-F1
#
_entry.id   AF-A0A9R0VLT4-F1
#
_cell.length_a   1.000
_cell.length_b   1.000
_cell.length_c   1.000
_cell.angle_alpha   90.00
_cell.angle_beta   90.00
_cell.angle_gamma   90.00
#
_symmetry.space_group_name_H-M   'P 1'
#
loop_
_entity.id
_entity.type
_entity.pdbx_description
1 polymer ?
#
loop_
_entity_poly.entity_id
_entity_poly.type
_entity_poly.pdbx_seq_one_letter_code
_entity_poly.pdbx_strand_id
1 'polypeptide(L)'
;MESLALLSAKPGLSLRAGPRLPLPRLRAARASLSTASSSRPAALQSPLLSSRPPSSQDAVLGYGLLKRRTSAGAGVSCSAAAAAAVPQPPAQPEVKKFLGVGLPTLKKIVPLGLMFFCILFNYTILRDTKDVLVVTAKGSSAEIIPFLKTWVNLPMAIGFMLAYSKLSDVLSREALFYTVIFPFIAFFGLFGFVLYPLRDAIHPTALADKLLAALGPSFLGPVAILRIWSFCLFYVMAELWGSVVVSVLFWGFANQITTVDEAKEFYPLFGLGANIALIFSGRTVKYFSNLRKTMGPGVDGWEVSLKGMMGIVVLLGLVITSIYWGVNKLVLNDPSLPKSDHKKKKNKPKLSMKESMKVLISSKYVRDLATLVVAYGISINLVEVTWKSKLKAQFPSPNEYSSFMGDFSTATGIATFTMMLLGRIIFQRFGWGVAAMITPTVLLLTGVGFFSLILFGQPLTPLLATWGMTPLLAAVYVGALQNIFSKSAKYSLFDPCKEMAYIPLDGDMKLKGKAAIDVVCNPLGKSGGALIQQFLILIFGSLANSTPYLGGILLVIVLAWLGAARSLDKQFSSLAKEDLRKEMSKEKVETAAPKEPEAATDVLVEQSNGTENSPSDSSPAQ
;
A
#
# COMPACT_ATOMS: atom_id res chain seq x y z
N MET A 1 35.01 -9.74 37.40
CA MET A 1 35.52 -9.32 38.72
C MET A 1 35.99 -7.89 38.58
N GLU A 2 35.80 -7.06 39.61
CA GLU A 2 36.24 -5.65 39.69
C GLU A 2 35.66 -4.69 38.62
N SER A 3 35.20 -3.48 38.93
CA SER A 3 34.99 -2.88 40.25
C SER A 3 33.65 -2.13 40.28
N LEU A 4 32.87 -2.34 41.33
CA LEU A 4 31.52 -1.77 41.49
C LEU A 4 31.24 -1.53 42.98
N ALA A 5 31.77 -0.44 43.52
CA ALA A 5 31.63 -0.05 44.92
C ALA A 5 31.62 1.48 45.09
N LEU A 6 31.05 1.95 46.21
CA LEU A 6 30.94 3.35 46.65
C LEU A 6 29.96 4.26 45.87
N LEU A 7 28.66 4.12 46.16
CA LEU A 7 27.70 5.24 46.10
C LEU A 7 26.44 4.98 46.97
N SER A 8 26.56 5.16 48.29
CA SER A 8 25.39 5.10 49.22
C SER A 8 25.66 5.77 50.58
N ALA A 9 25.43 7.09 50.68
CA ALA A 9 25.11 7.79 51.94
C ALA A 9 24.50 9.18 51.66
N LYS A 10 23.69 9.68 52.61
CA LYS A 10 23.03 11.00 52.70
C LYS A 10 23.30 11.57 54.12
N PRO A 11 22.87 12.80 54.53
CA PRO A 11 22.35 13.96 53.76
C PRO A 11 22.99 15.33 54.14
N GLY A 12 22.78 16.33 53.28
CA GLY A 12 22.26 17.68 53.65
C GLY A 12 23.06 18.66 54.52
N LEU A 13 23.44 19.81 53.93
CA LEU A 13 23.51 21.13 54.59
C LEU A 13 23.38 22.26 53.53
N SER A 14 23.26 23.52 53.95
CA SER A 14 22.63 24.59 53.14
C SER A 14 23.38 25.94 53.15
N LEU A 15 23.23 26.69 52.04
CA LEU A 15 23.41 28.15 51.86
C LEU A 15 24.75 28.82 52.23
N ARG A 16 25.51 29.22 51.19
CA ARG A 16 25.83 30.66 50.96
C ARG A 16 26.07 30.94 49.48
N ALA A 17 26.24 32.22 49.09
CA ALA A 17 25.95 32.67 47.72
C ALA A 17 26.95 33.68 47.12
N GLY A 18 26.99 33.72 45.78
CA GLY A 18 27.55 34.80 44.96
C GLY A 18 28.85 34.44 44.20
N PRO A 19 29.23 35.21 43.16
CA PRO A 19 28.53 36.32 42.52
C PRO A 19 27.93 35.95 41.13
N ARG A 20 27.16 36.87 40.53
CA ARG A 20 26.68 36.79 39.13
C ARG A 20 27.30 37.91 38.28
N LEU A 21 27.70 37.61 37.05
CA LEU A 21 28.05 38.59 36.01
C LEU A 21 27.30 38.27 34.68
N PRO A 22 27.13 39.23 33.75
CA PRO A 22 25.85 39.37 33.06
C PRO A 22 25.82 38.93 31.58
N LEU A 23 24.61 38.62 31.10
CA LEU A 23 24.28 38.44 29.69
C LEU A 23 24.06 39.79 28.97
N PRO A 24 24.49 39.95 27.70
CA PRO A 24 24.23 41.17 26.93
C PRO A 24 22.77 41.27 26.48
N ARG A 25 22.21 42.49 26.51
CA ARG A 25 20.86 42.80 26.01
C ARG A 25 20.90 43.19 24.53
N LEU A 26 20.09 42.55 23.69
CA LEU A 26 19.70 43.11 22.39
C LEU A 26 18.53 44.08 22.57
N ARG A 27 18.61 45.26 21.95
CA ARG A 27 17.56 46.29 22.00
C ARG A 27 16.45 45.98 21.00
N ALA A 28 15.20 46.08 21.44
CA ALA A 28 14.07 46.24 20.54
C ALA A 28 13.96 47.73 20.13
N ALA A 29 13.75 47.99 18.84
CA ALA A 29 13.32 49.30 18.35
C ALA A 29 11.79 49.30 18.18
N ARG A 30 11.13 50.37 18.62
CA ARG A 30 9.67 50.53 18.55
C ARG A 30 9.35 51.98 18.23
N ALA A 31 8.62 52.22 17.13
CA ALA A 31 8.10 53.53 16.77
C ALA A 31 6.56 53.54 16.89
N SER A 32 6.02 54.67 17.33
CA SER A 32 4.58 55.01 17.38
C SER A 32 4.14 55.66 16.05
N LEU A 33 2.87 55.91 15.69
CA LEU A 33 1.59 56.19 16.38
C LEU A 33 0.45 55.31 15.73
N SER A 34 -0.78 55.07 16.23
CA SER A 34 -1.91 55.94 16.67
C SER A 34 -2.36 56.95 15.58
N THR A 35 -3.63 57.13 15.19
CA THR A 35 -4.98 56.67 15.68
C THR A 35 -6.03 56.85 14.52
N ALA A 36 -7.35 56.54 14.53
CA ALA A 36 -8.36 55.99 15.48
C ALA A 36 -9.64 55.43 14.76
N SER A 37 -10.47 54.68 15.52
CA SER A 37 -11.97 54.68 15.59
C SER A 37 -12.94 54.52 14.37
N SER A 38 -13.95 53.63 14.55
CA SER A 38 -15.29 53.55 13.91
C SER A 38 -15.39 53.29 12.38
N SER A 39 -16.41 52.64 11.79
CA SER A 39 -17.57 51.85 12.29
C SER A 39 -18.17 50.93 11.18
N ARG A 40 -19.09 50.00 11.51
CA ARG A 40 -19.95 49.19 10.59
C ARG A 40 -21.17 50.03 10.11
N PRO A 41 -21.82 49.80 8.94
CA PRO A 41 -22.56 48.57 8.52
C PRO A 41 -22.46 48.27 6.99
N ALA A 42 -23.46 47.69 6.29
CA ALA A 42 -23.86 46.26 6.21
C ALA A 42 -24.77 45.97 4.96
N ALA A 43 -24.81 44.70 4.49
CA ALA A 43 -25.87 44.03 3.71
C ALA A 43 -26.18 44.42 2.23
N LEU A 44 -27.06 43.60 1.61
CA LEU A 44 -27.62 43.58 0.22
C LEU A 44 -26.62 43.16 -0.89
N GLN A 45 -26.86 42.18 -1.80
CA GLN A 45 -28.00 41.63 -2.58
C GLN A 45 -28.23 42.26 -3.97
N SER A 46 -28.62 41.42 -4.93
CA SER A 46 -28.76 41.70 -6.38
C SER A 46 -30.23 41.79 -6.84
N PRO A 47 -30.48 42.21 -8.10
CA PRO A 47 -31.25 41.34 -9.01
C PRO A 47 -30.68 41.27 -10.46
N LEU A 48 -31.53 41.09 -11.49
CA LEU A 48 -31.27 40.34 -12.74
C LEU A 48 -31.77 41.04 -14.05
N LEU A 49 -31.32 40.53 -15.22
CA LEU A 49 -31.88 40.67 -16.59
C LEU A 49 -31.75 42.07 -17.27
N SER A 50 -31.68 42.27 -18.60
CA SER A 50 -31.37 41.47 -19.83
C SER A 50 -31.18 42.44 -21.04
N SER A 51 -30.98 42.15 -22.35
CA SER A 51 -30.79 40.95 -23.22
C SER A 51 -30.44 41.35 -24.68
N ARG A 52 -29.81 40.43 -25.45
CA ARG A 52 -29.80 40.31 -26.96
C ARG A 52 -28.90 41.28 -27.81
N PRO A 53 -28.60 40.96 -29.10
CA PRO A 53 -27.23 41.01 -29.63
C PRO A 53 -27.10 41.67 -31.07
N PRO A 54 -26.37 41.19 -32.12
CA PRO A 54 -25.41 42.07 -32.82
C PRO A 54 -25.50 42.17 -34.37
N SER A 55 -24.72 43.09 -34.94
CA SER A 55 -24.40 43.31 -36.37
C SER A 55 -23.16 44.23 -36.46
N SER A 56 -22.30 44.30 -37.49
CA SER A 56 -21.94 43.48 -38.67
C SER A 56 -20.84 44.26 -39.43
N GLN A 57 -20.09 43.64 -40.37
CA GLN A 57 -19.11 44.31 -41.30
C GLN A 57 -17.87 44.92 -40.59
N ASP A 58 -16.66 45.05 -41.17
CA ASP A 58 -16.05 44.81 -42.50
C ASP A 58 -14.51 44.56 -42.29
N ALA A 59 -13.62 44.11 -43.20
CA ALA A 59 -13.66 43.40 -44.50
C ALA A 59 -12.21 43.04 -44.95
N VAL A 60 -12.00 42.67 -46.23
CA VAL A 60 -10.78 42.80 -47.08
C VAL A 60 -9.85 41.57 -47.36
N LEU A 61 -9.72 41.25 -48.67
CA LEU A 61 -8.67 40.52 -49.45
C LEU A 61 -8.41 38.99 -49.26
N GLY A 62 -8.27 38.26 -50.39
CA GLY A 62 -7.64 36.92 -50.45
C GLY A 62 -8.08 35.96 -51.58
N TYR A 63 -7.71 36.21 -52.83
CA TYR A 63 -8.01 35.42 -54.06
C TYR A 63 -7.98 33.87 -53.96
N GLY A 64 -8.94 33.19 -54.62
CA GLY A 64 -8.87 31.74 -54.94
C GLY A 64 -10.03 31.24 -55.84
N LEU A 65 -9.73 30.75 -57.06
CA LEU A 65 -10.72 30.39 -58.09
C LEU A 65 -10.94 28.87 -58.22
N LEU A 66 -12.22 28.44 -58.39
CA LEU A 66 -12.75 27.46 -59.37
C LEU A 66 -14.16 26.97 -58.92
N LYS A 67 -15.26 27.59 -59.36
CA LYS A 67 -15.96 27.40 -60.66
C LYS A 67 -16.86 26.15 -60.72
N ARG A 68 -18.11 26.31 -60.26
CA ARG A 68 -19.25 25.41 -60.57
C ARG A 68 -19.75 25.70 -61.99
N ARG A 69 -20.19 24.67 -62.74
CA ARG A 69 -20.87 24.84 -64.04
C ARG A 69 -22.15 24.02 -64.07
N THR A 70 -23.23 24.61 -64.58
CA THR A 70 -24.53 23.99 -64.79
C THR A 70 -24.75 23.69 -66.28
N SER A 71 -25.46 22.61 -66.58
CA SER A 71 -26.06 22.33 -67.89
C SER A 71 -27.34 21.51 -67.69
N ALA A 72 -28.32 21.70 -68.58
CA ALA A 72 -29.68 21.20 -68.41
C ALA A 72 -29.95 19.88 -69.16
N GLY A 73 -31.16 19.34 -68.96
CA GLY A 73 -31.55 17.97 -69.26
C GLY A 73 -31.52 17.51 -70.72
N ALA A 74 -31.37 16.20 -70.84
CA ALA A 74 -31.89 15.35 -71.90
C ALA A 74 -32.39 14.05 -71.22
N GLY A 75 -33.47 13.45 -71.71
CA GLY A 75 -34.14 12.33 -71.03
C GLY A 75 -34.04 11.00 -71.79
N VAL A 76 -33.84 9.91 -71.05
CA VAL A 76 -34.09 8.52 -71.49
C VAL A 76 -34.66 7.76 -70.28
N SER A 77 -35.64 6.89 -70.51
CA SER A 77 -36.27 6.07 -69.48
C SER A 77 -35.55 4.74 -69.26
N CYS A 78 -35.43 4.29 -68.00
CA CYS A 78 -35.41 2.86 -67.68
C CYS A 78 -35.95 2.62 -66.25
N SER A 79 -36.29 1.37 -65.93
CA SER A 79 -37.20 1.02 -64.81
C SER A 79 -36.50 0.36 -63.62
N ALA A 80 -37.12 0.51 -62.43
CA ALA A 80 -36.91 -0.22 -61.16
C ALA A 80 -35.48 -0.19 -60.54
N ALA A 81 -35.31 -0.27 -59.21
CA ALA A 81 -36.21 -0.71 -58.15
C ALA A 81 -36.10 0.16 -56.87
N ALA A 82 -37.06 0.01 -55.96
CA ALA A 82 -37.08 0.73 -54.68
C ALA A 82 -36.27 0.00 -53.59
N ALA A 83 -35.47 0.75 -52.84
CA ALA A 83 -34.86 0.30 -51.59
C ALA A 83 -35.54 1.00 -50.40
N ALA A 84 -36.17 0.24 -49.51
CA ALA A 84 -36.88 0.81 -48.36
C ALA A 84 -35.91 1.35 -47.29
N ALA A 85 -36.27 2.46 -46.65
CA ALA A 85 -35.44 3.06 -45.61
C ALA A 85 -35.51 2.26 -44.30
N VAL A 86 -34.34 1.86 -43.78
CA VAL A 86 -34.22 1.21 -42.46
C VAL A 86 -34.46 2.25 -41.35
N PRO A 87 -35.39 2.04 -40.40
CA PRO A 87 -35.57 2.94 -39.27
C PRO A 87 -34.34 2.96 -38.36
N GLN A 88 -33.85 4.16 -38.02
CA GLN A 88 -32.81 4.31 -37.01
C GLN A 88 -33.39 4.04 -35.60
N PRO A 89 -32.68 3.32 -34.71
CA PRO A 89 -33.11 3.15 -33.32
C PRO A 89 -33.08 4.50 -32.57
N PRO A 90 -33.98 4.71 -31.59
CA PRO A 90 -34.09 5.98 -30.89
C PRO A 90 -32.81 6.33 -30.12
N ALA A 91 -32.42 7.61 -30.17
CA ALA A 91 -31.21 8.10 -29.52
C ALA A 91 -31.26 7.87 -27.99
N GLN A 92 -30.23 7.22 -27.46
CA GLN A 92 -30.07 7.06 -26.01
C GLN A 92 -29.81 8.44 -25.37
N PRO A 93 -30.39 8.75 -24.20
CA PRO A 93 -30.22 10.05 -23.56
C PRO A 93 -28.75 10.27 -23.18
N GLU A 94 -28.20 11.43 -23.55
CA GLU A 94 -26.79 11.73 -23.31
C GLU A 94 -26.43 11.67 -21.81
N VAL A 95 -25.69 10.63 -21.44
CA VAL A 95 -25.13 10.49 -20.09
C VAL A 95 -24.11 11.61 -19.88
N LYS A 96 -24.54 12.69 -19.20
CA LYS A 96 -23.69 13.85 -18.87
C LYS A 96 -22.36 13.37 -18.27
N LYS A 97 -21.27 13.56 -19.01
CA LYS A 97 -19.93 13.13 -18.63
C LYS A 97 -19.28 14.18 -17.74
N PHE A 98 -18.70 13.77 -16.62
CA PHE A 98 -17.86 14.64 -15.79
C PHE A 98 -16.43 14.08 -15.78
N LEU A 99 -15.45 14.91 -16.16
CA LEU A 99 -14.07 14.47 -16.42
C LEU A 99 -13.96 13.30 -17.43
N GLY A 100 -14.91 13.20 -18.38
CA GLY A 100 -15.01 12.11 -19.36
C GLY A 100 -15.75 10.86 -18.87
N VAL A 101 -15.89 10.68 -17.55
CA VAL A 101 -16.52 9.52 -16.91
C VAL A 101 -18.04 9.70 -16.83
N GLY A 102 -18.79 8.61 -16.98
CA GLY A 102 -20.25 8.59 -16.82
C GLY A 102 -20.69 8.75 -15.36
N LEU A 103 -21.72 9.56 -15.12
CA LEU A 103 -22.38 9.72 -13.81
C LEU A 103 -22.68 8.40 -13.06
N PRO A 104 -23.27 7.34 -13.66
CA PRO A 104 -23.53 6.08 -12.95
C PRO A 104 -22.24 5.40 -12.45
N THR A 105 -21.16 5.48 -13.22
CA THR A 105 -19.84 4.96 -12.82
C THR A 105 -19.28 5.79 -11.66
N LEU A 106 -19.38 7.12 -11.73
CA LEU A 106 -18.91 8.04 -10.69
C LEU A 106 -19.55 7.77 -9.32
N LYS A 107 -20.84 7.40 -9.29
CA LYS A 107 -21.58 6.96 -8.09
C LYS A 107 -20.94 5.75 -7.40
N LYS A 108 -20.26 4.85 -8.12
CA LYS A 108 -19.51 3.73 -7.53
C LYS A 108 -18.13 4.18 -7.02
N ILE A 109 -17.39 4.90 -7.87
CA ILE A 109 -15.96 5.17 -7.69
C ILE A 109 -15.70 6.09 -6.49
N VAL A 110 -16.49 7.15 -6.31
CA VAL A 110 -16.25 8.13 -5.25
C VAL A 110 -16.41 7.51 -3.84
N PRO A 111 -17.48 6.75 -3.54
CA PRO A 111 -17.57 5.96 -2.31
C PRO A 111 -16.42 4.95 -2.15
N LEU A 112 -16.05 4.21 -3.20
CA LEU A 112 -14.92 3.26 -3.16
C LEU A 112 -13.59 3.95 -2.81
N GLY A 113 -13.29 5.08 -3.46
CA GLY A 113 -12.08 5.85 -3.22
C GLY A 113 -12.03 6.44 -1.81
N LEU A 114 -13.15 6.97 -1.31
CA LEU A 114 -13.27 7.47 0.06
C LEU A 114 -13.13 6.35 1.10
N MET A 115 -13.74 5.18 0.86
CA MET A 115 -13.60 3.99 1.68
C MET A 115 -12.13 3.53 1.75
N PHE A 116 -11.44 3.48 0.61
CA PHE A 116 -10.03 3.12 0.53
C PHE A 116 -9.12 4.13 1.24
N PHE A 117 -9.40 5.43 1.08
CA PHE A 117 -8.72 6.50 1.79
C PHE A 117 -8.84 6.31 3.31
N CYS A 118 -10.06 6.11 3.84
CA CYS A 118 -10.29 5.90 5.28
C CYS A 118 -9.57 4.63 5.78
N ILE A 119 -9.62 3.54 5.03
CA ILE A 119 -8.96 2.27 5.37
C ILE A 119 -7.43 2.45 5.43
N LEU A 120 -6.82 3.17 4.48
CA LEU A 120 -5.37 3.37 4.42
C LEU A 120 -4.85 4.47 5.36
N PHE A 121 -5.68 5.46 5.66
CA PHE A 121 -5.43 6.45 6.70
C PHE A 121 -5.36 5.76 8.07
N ASN A 122 -6.36 4.93 8.40
CA ASN A 122 -6.34 4.09 9.60
C ASN A 122 -5.15 3.13 9.62
N TYR A 123 -4.90 2.43 8.51
CA TYR A 123 -3.74 1.51 8.40
C TYR A 123 -2.42 2.22 8.73
N THR A 124 -2.24 3.46 8.27
CA THR A 124 -1.02 4.23 8.54
C THR A 124 -0.91 4.62 10.01
N ILE A 125 -1.98 5.17 10.61
CA ILE A 125 -1.99 5.49 12.06
C ILE A 125 -1.67 4.24 12.89
N LEU A 126 -2.30 3.11 12.59
CA LEU A 126 -2.10 1.84 13.29
C LEU A 126 -0.68 1.29 13.10
N ARG A 127 -0.15 1.33 11.87
CA ARG A 127 1.21 0.90 11.52
C ARG A 127 2.28 1.73 12.22
N ASP A 128 2.08 3.04 12.35
CA ASP A 128 3.07 3.91 12.99
C ASP A 128 2.95 3.83 14.53
N THR A 129 1.73 3.74 15.05
CA THR A 129 1.44 3.63 16.50
C THR A 129 1.92 2.30 17.10
N LYS A 130 1.75 1.16 16.40
CA LYS A 130 2.18 -0.15 16.94
C LYS A 130 3.68 -0.20 17.22
N ASP A 131 4.48 0.40 16.34
CA ASP A 131 5.93 0.41 16.47
C ASP A 131 6.34 1.31 17.63
N VAL A 132 5.73 2.50 17.78
CA VAL A 132 5.92 3.36 18.96
C VAL A 132 5.64 2.57 20.25
N LEU A 133 4.47 1.91 20.34
CA LEU A 133 4.04 1.19 21.54
C LEU A 133 5.02 0.08 21.95
N VAL A 134 5.40 -0.82 21.02
CA VAL A 134 6.28 -1.95 21.38
C VAL A 134 7.74 -1.53 21.54
N VAL A 135 8.23 -0.55 20.77
CA VAL A 135 9.63 -0.11 20.82
C VAL A 135 9.90 0.78 22.02
N THR A 136 9.04 1.76 22.32
CA THR A 136 9.34 2.78 23.36
C THR A 136 9.00 2.35 24.79
N ALA A 137 8.28 1.23 24.97
CA ALA A 137 7.91 0.73 26.30
C ALA A 137 9.12 0.43 27.23
N LYS A 138 8.86 0.53 28.54
CA LYS A 138 9.80 0.19 29.61
C LYS A 138 10.14 -1.30 29.57
N GLY A 139 11.43 -1.65 29.57
CA GLY A 139 11.87 -3.05 29.49
C GLY A 139 11.63 -3.72 28.13
N SER A 140 11.46 -2.94 27.06
CA SER A 140 11.39 -3.40 25.66
C SER A 140 12.41 -2.63 24.80
N SER A 141 12.62 -3.06 23.56
CA SER A 141 13.50 -2.42 22.57
C SER A 141 13.01 -2.70 21.14
N ALA A 142 13.74 -2.27 20.11
CA ALA A 142 13.44 -2.69 18.73
C ALA A 142 13.67 -4.20 18.49
N GLU A 143 14.40 -4.88 19.37
CA GLU A 143 14.67 -6.33 19.32
C GLU A 143 13.40 -7.17 19.52
N ILE A 144 12.31 -6.61 20.05
CA ILE A 144 11.02 -7.32 20.15
C ILE A 144 10.41 -7.59 18.76
N ILE A 145 10.62 -6.71 17.78
CA ILE A 145 9.90 -6.73 16.50
C ILE A 145 10.13 -8.05 15.72
N PRO A 146 11.37 -8.57 15.59
CA PRO A 146 11.62 -9.87 14.97
C PRO A 146 10.87 -11.03 15.63
N PHE A 147 10.99 -11.18 16.96
CA PHE A 147 10.32 -12.25 17.70
C PHE A 147 8.79 -12.12 17.62
N LEU A 148 8.24 -10.92 17.77
CA LEU A 148 6.81 -10.66 17.69
C LEU A 148 6.25 -11.04 16.30
N LYS A 149 6.96 -10.67 15.22
CA LYS A 149 6.58 -11.06 13.84
C LYS A 149 6.54 -12.58 13.64
N THR A 150 7.53 -13.32 14.16
CA THR A 150 7.62 -14.78 14.01
C THR A 150 6.67 -15.55 14.93
N TRP A 151 6.65 -15.23 16.23
CA TRP A 151 6.02 -16.07 17.25
C TRP A 151 4.59 -15.65 17.63
N VAL A 152 4.18 -14.42 17.33
CA VAL A 152 2.84 -13.92 17.66
C VAL A 152 2.04 -13.58 16.39
N ASN A 153 2.59 -12.75 15.51
CA ASN A 153 1.86 -12.25 14.34
C ASN A 153 1.58 -13.36 13.32
N LEU A 154 2.56 -14.23 13.01
CA LEU A 154 2.38 -15.31 12.04
C LEU A 154 1.35 -16.36 12.51
N PRO A 155 1.41 -16.92 13.74
CA PRO A 155 0.38 -17.83 14.25
C PRO A 155 -1.02 -17.18 14.31
N MET A 156 -1.12 -15.93 14.78
CA MET A 156 -2.40 -15.22 14.84
C MET A 156 -2.99 -14.94 13.46
N ALA A 157 -2.16 -14.64 12.45
CA ALA A 157 -2.61 -14.50 11.07
C ALA A 157 -3.11 -15.82 10.46
N ILE A 158 -2.46 -16.94 10.78
CA ILE A 158 -2.94 -18.28 10.36
C ILE A 158 -4.27 -18.61 11.04
N GLY A 159 -4.37 -18.41 12.36
CA GLY A 159 -5.61 -18.60 13.11
C GLY A 159 -6.76 -17.73 12.59
N PHE A 160 -6.49 -16.45 12.32
CA PHE A 160 -7.47 -15.54 11.72
C PHE A 160 -7.90 -16.02 10.32
N MET A 161 -6.99 -16.46 9.46
CA MET A 161 -7.34 -16.96 8.11
C MET A 161 -8.22 -18.23 8.16
N LEU A 162 -7.98 -19.12 9.13
CA LEU A 162 -8.83 -20.30 9.35
C LEU A 162 -10.22 -19.91 9.85
N ALA A 163 -10.31 -18.96 10.78
CA ALA A 163 -11.59 -18.42 11.26
C ALA A 163 -12.36 -17.69 10.15
N TYR A 164 -11.67 -16.84 9.38
CA TYR A 164 -12.26 -16.11 8.25
C TYR A 164 -12.80 -17.07 7.18
N SER A 165 -12.09 -18.16 6.85
CA SER A 165 -12.60 -19.15 5.90
C SER A 165 -13.95 -19.71 6.37
N LYS A 166 -14.02 -20.24 7.60
CA LYS A 166 -15.25 -20.79 8.18
C LYS A 166 -16.39 -19.77 8.22
N LEU A 167 -16.09 -18.51 8.59
CA LEU A 167 -17.08 -17.43 8.58
C LEU A 167 -17.54 -17.11 7.15
N SER A 168 -16.67 -17.16 6.16
CA SER A 168 -16.99 -16.87 4.76
C SER A 168 -17.78 -17.98 4.04
N ASP A 169 -17.75 -19.20 4.58
CA ASP A 169 -18.56 -20.34 4.12
C ASP A 169 -19.99 -20.32 4.71
N VAL A 170 -20.21 -19.62 5.84
CA VAL A 170 -21.48 -19.60 6.60
C VAL A 170 -22.24 -18.27 6.51
N LEU A 171 -21.54 -17.12 6.48
CA LEU A 171 -22.17 -15.79 6.52
C LEU A 171 -22.46 -15.23 5.13
N SER A 172 -23.52 -14.42 5.03
CA SER A 172 -23.73 -13.56 3.85
C SER A 172 -22.58 -12.55 3.71
N ARG A 173 -22.34 -12.04 2.49
CA ARG A 173 -21.20 -11.17 2.20
C ARG A 173 -21.19 -9.89 3.04
N GLU A 174 -22.37 -9.35 3.33
CA GLU A 174 -22.55 -8.17 4.18
C GLU A 174 -22.31 -8.50 5.65
N ALA A 175 -22.92 -9.58 6.14
CA ALA A 175 -22.73 -10.05 7.50
C ALA A 175 -21.25 -10.38 7.77
N LEU A 176 -20.55 -10.99 6.80
CA LEU A 176 -19.12 -11.25 6.87
C LEU A 176 -18.28 -9.96 6.97
N PHE A 177 -18.58 -8.95 6.15
CA PHE A 177 -17.88 -7.66 6.21
C PHE A 177 -18.04 -7.01 7.59
N TYR A 178 -19.26 -6.92 8.10
CA TYR A 178 -19.55 -6.33 9.41
C TYR A 178 -18.96 -7.16 10.57
N THR A 179 -19.14 -8.48 10.56
CA THR A 179 -18.63 -9.41 11.59
C THR A 179 -17.10 -9.36 11.68
N VAL A 180 -16.40 -9.08 10.58
CA VAL A 180 -14.94 -8.93 10.60
C VAL A 180 -14.51 -7.52 11.01
N ILE A 181 -15.13 -6.45 10.50
CA ILE A 181 -14.63 -5.09 10.74
C ILE A 181 -14.98 -4.55 12.14
N PHE A 182 -16.14 -4.89 12.71
CA PHE A 182 -16.53 -4.39 14.03
C PHE A 182 -15.58 -4.83 15.16
N PRO A 183 -15.09 -6.08 15.22
CA PRO A 183 -14.05 -6.48 16.18
C PRO A 183 -12.76 -5.66 16.11
N PHE A 184 -12.30 -5.22 14.92
CA PHE A 184 -11.14 -4.32 14.83
C PHE A 184 -11.46 -2.94 15.41
N ILE A 185 -12.61 -2.36 15.05
CA ILE A 185 -13.04 -1.05 15.53
C ILE A 185 -13.20 -1.06 17.06
N ALA A 186 -13.91 -2.07 17.59
CA ALA A 186 -14.11 -2.27 19.01
C ALA A 186 -12.78 -2.50 19.76
N PHE A 187 -11.86 -3.30 19.20
CA PHE A 187 -10.55 -3.52 19.79
C PHE A 187 -9.72 -2.23 19.89
N PHE A 188 -9.64 -1.41 18.84
CA PHE A 188 -8.84 -0.18 18.88
C PHE A 188 -9.44 0.88 19.81
N GLY A 189 -10.77 0.96 19.90
CA GLY A 189 -11.46 1.75 20.93
C GLY A 189 -11.15 1.25 22.35
N LEU A 190 -11.39 -0.03 22.62
CA LEU A 190 -11.11 -0.67 23.92
C LEU A 190 -9.64 -0.52 24.31
N PHE A 191 -8.72 -0.60 23.35
CA PHE A 191 -7.30 -0.40 23.60
C PHE A 191 -6.99 1.03 24.04
N GLY A 192 -7.41 2.03 23.27
CA GLY A 192 -7.13 3.44 23.58
C GLY A 192 -7.79 3.93 24.87
N PHE A 193 -9.01 3.47 25.18
CA PHE A 193 -9.80 3.97 26.30
C PHE A 193 -9.76 3.11 27.57
N VAL A 194 -9.42 1.81 27.49
CA VAL A 194 -9.46 0.89 28.65
C VAL A 194 -8.14 0.15 28.85
N LEU A 195 -7.63 -0.61 27.85
CA LEU A 195 -6.42 -1.42 28.06
C LEU A 195 -5.14 -0.58 28.23
N TYR A 196 -5.07 0.61 27.62
CA TYR A 196 -3.90 1.47 27.73
C TYR A 196 -3.82 2.21 29.08
N PRO A 197 -4.89 2.83 29.62
CA PRO A 197 -4.88 3.35 30.99
C PRO A 197 -4.59 2.27 32.05
N LEU A 198 -5.06 1.03 31.84
CA LEU A 198 -4.81 -0.10 32.75
C LEU A 198 -3.43 -0.76 32.56
N ARG A 199 -2.56 -0.26 31.67
CA ARG A 199 -1.25 -0.86 31.32
C ARG A 199 -0.42 -1.29 32.54
N ASP A 200 -0.33 -0.43 33.56
CA ASP A 200 0.53 -0.63 34.72
C ASP A 200 -0.02 -1.69 35.70
N ALA A 201 -1.30 -2.08 35.57
CA ALA A 201 -1.92 -3.18 36.30
C ALA A 201 -1.94 -4.51 35.51
N ILE A 202 -2.06 -4.46 34.19
CA ILE A 202 -2.18 -5.67 33.34
C ILE A 202 -0.82 -6.21 32.82
N HIS A 203 0.27 -5.45 32.93
CA HIS A 203 1.61 -5.88 32.49
C HIS A 203 2.36 -6.61 33.61
N PRO A 204 2.74 -7.90 33.46
CA PRO A 204 3.39 -8.69 34.50
C PRO A 204 4.89 -8.36 34.63
N THR A 205 5.21 -7.10 34.93
CA THR A 205 6.56 -6.55 34.97
C THR A 205 7.48 -7.32 35.93
N ALA A 206 7.05 -7.55 37.17
CA ALA A 206 7.84 -8.28 38.17
C ALA A 206 8.15 -9.74 37.79
N LEU A 207 7.29 -10.40 36.99
CA LEU A 207 7.56 -11.73 36.45
C LEU A 207 8.58 -11.65 35.30
N ALA A 208 8.41 -10.70 34.39
CA ALA A 208 9.34 -10.45 33.30
C ALA A 208 10.75 -10.08 33.79
N ASP A 209 10.87 -9.25 34.83
CA ASP A 209 12.15 -8.87 35.42
C ASP A 209 12.86 -10.07 36.07
N LYS A 210 12.13 -10.97 36.75
CA LYS A 210 12.68 -12.25 37.25
C LYS A 210 13.14 -13.18 36.13
N LEU A 211 12.35 -13.32 35.07
CA LEU A 211 12.69 -14.17 33.92
C LEU A 211 13.91 -13.62 33.17
N LEU A 212 14.02 -12.29 33.00
CA LEU A 212 15.16 -11.67 32.34
C LEU A 212 16.44 -11.79 33.17
N ALA A 213 16.35 -11.73 34.50
CA ALA A 213 17.48 -11.97 35.39
C ALA A 213 17.98 -13.43 35.34
N ALA A 214 17.08 -14.40 35.14
CA ALA A 214 17.42 -15.82 35.05
C ALA A 214 17.94 -16.24 33.65
N LEU A 215 17.40 -15.66 32.57
CA LEU A 215 17.73 -16.02 31.18
C LEU A 215 18.85 -15.16 30.57
N GLY A 216 19.11 -13.98 31.13
CA GLY A 216 20.12 -13.04 30.63
C GLY A 216 19.64 -12.14 29.48
N PRO A 217 20.44 -11.12 29.11
CA PRO A 217 20.01 -10.02 28.24
C PRO A 217 19.60 -10.44 26.83
N SER A 218 20.17 -11.52 26.28
CA SER A 218 19.81 -12.05 24.95
C SER A 218 18.33 -12.41 24.81
N PHE A 219 17.65 -12.69 25.93
CA PHE A 219 16.23 -13.04 25.99
C PHE A 219 15.30 -11.82 26.20
N LEU A 220 15.81 -10.58 26.17
CA LEU A 220 15.01 -9.35 26.28
C LEU A 220 13.87 -9.33 25.25
N GLY A 221 14.15 -9.70 23.99
CA GLY A 221 13.13 -9.78 22.93
C GLY A 221 11.95 -10.69 23.27
N PRO A 222 12.18 -12.00 23.52
CA PRO A 222 11.14 -12.94 23.99
C PRO A 222 10.45 -12.52 25.28
N VAL A 223 11.19 -12.10 26.31
CA VAL A 223 10.62 -11.75 27.63
C VAL A 223 9.78 -10.47 27.54
N ALA A 224 10.13 -9.52 26.68
CA ALA A 224 9.32 -8.32 26.44
C ALA A 224 7.93 -8.65 25.87
N ILE A 225 7.76 -9.72 25.08
CA ILE A 225 6.45 -10.13 24.57
C ILE A 225 5.48 -10.47 25.71
N LEU A 226 5.97 -11.14 26.77
CA LEU A 226 5.18 -11.40 27.98
C LEU A 226 4.99 -10.13 28.81
N ARG A 227 6.04 -9.31 28.94
CA ARG A 227 6.02 -8.05 29.71
C ARG A 227 4.92 -7.09 29.23
N ILE A 228 4.83 -6.87 27.92
CA ILE A 228 3.94 -5.86 27.30
C ILE A 228 2.88 -6.48 26.39
N TRP A 229 2.32 -7.64 26.79
CA TRP A 229 1.43 -8.47 25.97
C TRP A 229 0.29 -7.70 25.28
N SER A 230 -0.32 -6.70 25.94
CA SER A 230 -1.42 -5.93 25.35
C SER A 230 -0.96 -5.03 24.21
N PHE A 231 0.29 -4.54 24.25
CA PHE A 231 0.90 -3.79 23.15
C PHE A 231 1.30 -4.74 22.01
N CYS A 232 1.68 -5.98 22.32
CA CYS A 232 1.90 -7.03 21.32
C CYS A 232 0.58 -7.43 20.62
N LEU A 233 -0.53 -7.53 21.36
CA LEU A 233 -1.86 -7.75 20.79
C LEU A 233 -2.28 -6.59 19.87
N PHE A 234 -2.01 -5.34 20.27
CA PHE A 234 -2.20 -4.17 19.39
C PHE A 234 -1.37 -4.28 18.11
N TYR A 235 -0.11 -4.71 18.20
CA TYR A 235 0.76 -4.90 17.04
C TYR A 235 0.19 -5.92 16.05
N VAL A 236 -0.30 -7.05 16.54
CA VAL A 236 -0.96 -8.07 15.72
C VAL A 236 -2.22 -7.50 15.05
N MET A 237 -3.10 -6.84 15.80
CA MET A 237 -4.32 -6.25 15.22
C MET A 237 -4.01 -5.17 14.18
N ALA A 238 -2.94 -4.40 14.37
CA ALA A 238 -2.47 -3.37 13.43
C ALA A 238 -1.78 -3.96 12.16
N GLU A 239 -1.09 -5.10 12.25
CA GLU A 239 -0.65 -5.88 11.09
C GLU A 239 -1.85 -6.49 10.34
N LEU A 240 -2.79 -7.09 11.07
CA LEU A 240 -3.98 -7.73 10.52
C LEU A 240 -4.93 -6.74 9.83
N TRP A 241 -4.97 -5.45 10.21
CA TRP A 241 -5.69 -4.44 9.44
C TRP A 241 -5.20 -4.37 7.97
N GLY A 242 -3.89 -4.51 7.74
CA GLY A 242 -3.29 -4.52 6.40
C GLY A 242 -3.65 -5.77 5.59
N SER A 243 -3.57 -6.96 6.18
CA SER A 243 -3.90 -8.21 5.48
C SER A 243 -5.41 -8.43 5.34
N VAL A 244 -6.21 -8.08 6.34
CA VAL A 244 -7.66 -8.35 6.37
C VAL A 244 -8.44 -7.19 5.77
N VAL A 245 -8.40 -6.00 6.37
CA VAL A 245 -9.29 -4.90 5.99
C VAL A 245 -8.94 -4.34 4.61
N VAL A 246 -7.65 -4.16 4.30
CA VAL A 246 -7.22 -3.75 2.95
C VAL A 246 -7.33 -4.91 1.95
N SER A 247 -6.67 -6.04 2.23
CA SER A 247 -6.40 -7.04 1.19
C SER A 247 -7.52 -8.07 0.99
N VAL A 248 -8.37 -8.30 2.00
CA VAL A 248 -9.51 -9.24 1.93
C VAL A 248 -10.85 -8.50 1.84
N LEU A 249 -11.13 -7.55 2.74
CA LEU A 249 -12.43 -6.86 2.76
C LEU A 249 -12.56 -5.84 1.62
N PHE A 250 -11.70 -4.81 1.55
CA PHE A 250 -11.82 -3.78 0.51
C PHE A 250 -11.66 -4.37 -0.90
N TRP A 251 -10.55 -5.05 -1.19
CA TRP A 251 -10.37 -5.63 -2.53
C TRP A 251 -11.35 -6.78 -2.80
N GLY A 252 -11.85 -7.48 -1.79
CA GLY A 252 -12.95 -8.43 -1.95
C GLY A 252 -14.25 -7.76 -2.38
N PHE A 253 -14.55 -6.57 -1.87
CA PHE A 253 -15.73 -5.78 -2.23
C PHE A 253 -15.59 -5.06 -3.57
N ALA A 254 -14.49 -4.32 -3.78
CA ALA A 254 -14.24 -3.56 -5.01
C ALA A 254 -14.38 -4.43 -6.27
N ASN A 255 -13.77 -5.61 -6.26
CA ASN A 255 -13.85 -6.56 -7.39
C ASN A 255 -15.25 -7.14 -7.65
N GLN A 256 -16.23 -6.99 -6.75
CA GLN A 256 -17.61 -7.44 -6.97
C GLN A 256 -18.48 -6.39 -7.66
N ILE A 257 -18.24 -5.10 -7.39
CA ILE A 257 -19.06 -3.98 -7.91
C ILE A 257 -18.43 -3.24 -9.09
N THR A 258 -17.13 -3.47 -9.33
CA THR A 258 -16.35 -2.88 -10.43
C THR A 258 -16.22 -3.88 -11.58
N THR A 259 -16.47 -3.45 -12.82
CA THR A 259 -16.23 -4.27 -14.03
C THR A 259 -14.74 -4.33 -14.38
N VAL A 260 -14.36 -5.19 -15.33
CA VAL A 260 -12.95 -5.32 -15.76
C VAL A 260 -12.42 -4.03 -16.36
N ASP A 261 -13.24 -3.27 -17.10
CA ASP A 261 -12.83 -2.03 -17.75
C ASP A 261 -12.84 -0.84 -16.78
N GLU A 262 -13.85 -0.75 -15.89
CA GLU A 262 -13.82 0.16 -14.74
C GLU A 262 -12.54 -0.07 -13.89
N ALA A 263 -12.14 -1.32 -13.67
CA ALA A 263 -10.96 -1.65 -12.87
C ALA A 263 -9.64 -1.18 -13.52
N LYS A 264 -9.52 -1.23 -14.86
CA LYS A 264 -8.34 -0.72 -15.58
C LYS A 264 -8.14 0.79 -15.35
N GLU A 265 -9.23 1.55 -15.29
CA GLU A 265 -9.21 3.01 -15.14
C GLU A 265 -9.04 3.44 -13.68
N PHE A 266 -9.81 2.86 -12.75
CA PHE A 266 -9.91 3.38 -11.37
C PHE A 266 -8.97 2.74 -10.36
N TYR A 267 -8.50 1.50 -10.57
CA TYR A 267 -7.54 0.88 -9.64
C TYR A 267 -6.16 1.59 -9.60
N PRO A 268 -5.60 2.08 -10.72
CA PRO A 268 -4.41 2.95 -10.68
C PRO A 268 -4.64 4.25 -9.89
N LEU A 269 -5.84 4.85 -9.99
CA LEU A 269 -6.20 6.05 -9.24
C LEU A 269 -6.34 5.78 -7.74
N PHE A 270 -6.86 4.62 -7.33
CA PHE A 270 -6.79 4.17 -5.93
C PHE A 270 -5.34 4.03 -5.44
N GLY A 271 -4.43 3.52 -6.29
CA GLY A 271 -2.99 3.44 -6.00
C GLY A 271 -2.33 4.81 -5.78
N LEU A 272 -2.75 5.86 -6.50
CA LEU A 272 -2.30 7.23 -6.24
C LEU A 272 -2.94 7.81 -4.97
N GLY A 273 -4.25 7.62 -4.78
CA GLY A 273 -4.99 8.05 -3.59
C GLY A 273 -4.47 7.44 -2.27
N ALA A 274 -3.92 6.23 -2.32
CA ALA A 274 -3.23 5.59 -1.19
C ALA A 274 -2.10 6.45 -0.60
N ASN A 275 -1.33 7.12 -1.45
CA ASN A 275 -0.23 7.99 -1.03
C ASN A 275 -0.74 9.32 -0.45
N ILE A 276 -1.88 9.81 -0.92
CA ILE A 276 -2.57 10.97 -0.36
C ILE A 276 -3.08 10.64 1.06
N ALA A 277 -3.69 9.47 1.27
CA ALA A 277 -4.08 9.00 2.60
C ALA A 277 -2.89 8.89 3.57
N LEU A 278 -1.77 8.34 3.11
CA LEU A 278 -0.50 8.25 3.84
C LEU A 278 0.07 9.63 4.24
N ILE A 279 -0.08 10.65 3.39
CA ILE A 279 0.30 12.04 3.70
C ILE A 279 -0.56 12.62 4.84
N PHE A 280 -1.89 12.58 4.71
CA PHE A 280 -2.80 13.17 5.70
C PHE A 280 -2.75 12.46 7.06
N SER A 281 -2.65 11.12 7.05
CA SER A 281 -2.48 10.34 8.28
C SER A 281 -1.15 10.63 8.99
N GLY A 282 -0.03 10.73 8.27
CA GLY A 282 1.26 11.13 8.87
C GLY A 282 1.22 12.51 9.52
N ARG A 283 0.55 13.49 8.89
CA ARG A 283 0.29 14.81 9.49
C ARG A 283 -0.61 14.74 10.73
N THR A 284 -1.58 13.82 10.73
CA THR A 284 -2.50 13.59 11.86
C THR A 284 -1.76 12.98 13.06
N VAL A 285 -0.95 11.93 12.85
CA VAL A 285 -0.07 11.34 13.88
C VAL A 285 0.81 12.42 14.51
N LYS A 286 1.43 13.27 13.68
CA LYS A 286 2.26 14.40 14.13
C LYS A 286 1.46 15.45 14.91
N TYR A 287 0.23 15.79 14.49
CA TYR A 287 -0.64 16.73 15.20
C TYR A 287 -0.90 16.26 16.64
N PHE A 288 -1.43 15.04 16.82
CA PHE A 288 -1.69 14.49 18.16
C PHE A 288 -0.41 14.38 19.00
N SER A 289 0.67 13.86 18.42
CA SER A 289 1.96 13.76 19.11
C SER A 289 2.52 15.10 19.62
N ASN A 290 2.19 16.22 18.95
CA ASN A 290 2.62 17.55 19.39
C ASN A 290 1.64 18.21 20.37
N LEU A 291 0.42 17.70 20.55
CA LEU A 291 -0.58 18.19 21.51
C LEU A 291 -0.07 18.12 22.96
N ARG A 292 0.90 17.24 23.25
CA ARG A 292 1.65 17.22 24.52
C ARG A 292 2.32 18.56 24.85
N LYS A 293 2.73 19.35 23.86
CA LYS A 293 3.41 20.66 24.06
C LYS A 293 2.49 21.75 24.60
N THR A 294 1.17 21.55 24.54
CA THR A 294 0.15 22.50 25.00
C THR A 294 -0.59 22.03 26.26
N MET A 295 -0.12 20.98 26.93
CA MET A 295 -0.73 20.45 28.17
C MET A 295 0.14 20.72 29.40
N GLY A 296 -0.53 20.88 30.56
CA GLY A 296 0.12 21.21 31.82
C GLY A 296 0.94 20.05 32.44
N PRO A 297 1.81 20.36 33.43
CA PRO A 297 2.60 19.35 34.11
C PRO A 297 1.72 18.31 34.81
N GLY A 298 2.00 17.02 34.59
CA GLY A 298 1.34 15.89 35.27
C GLY A 298 0.49 15.00 34.36
N VAL A 299 0.06 15.46 33.19
CA VAL A 299 -0.71 14.63 32.24
C VAL A 299 0.23 13.75 31.41
N ASP A 300 -0.07 12.46 31.25
CA ASP A 300 0.63 11.61 30.27
C ASP A 300 0.20 12.01 28.85
N GLY A 301 0.95 12.95 28.27
CA GLY A 301 0.67 13.44 26.92
C GLY A 301 0.74 12.35 25.83
N TRP A 302 1.36 11.18 26.07
CA TRP A 302 1.25 10.07 25.11
C TRP A 302 -0.12 9.37 25.18
N GLU A 303 -0.69 9.20 26.37
CA GLU A 303 -2.02 8.62 26.53
C GLU A 303 -3.09 9.47 25.81
N VAL A 304 -2.99 10.80 25.91
CA VAL A 304 -3.88 11.73 25.19
C VAL A 304 -3.66 11.64 23.67
N SER A 305 -2.41 11.63 23.20
CA SER A 305 -2.08 11.41 21.78
C SER A 305 -2.69 10.11 21.25
N LEU A 306 -2.56 9.03 22.01
CA LEU A 306 -3.08 7.71 21.67
C LEU A 306 -4.62 7.68 21.66
N LYS A 307 -5.28 8.26 22.67
CA LYS A 307 -6.76 8.37 22.72
C LYS A 307 -7.29 9.18 21.53
N GLY A 308 -6.64 10.27 21.15
CA GLY A 308 -6.99 11.05 19.96
C GLY A 308 -6.83 10.25 18.66
N MET A 309 -5.69 9.58 18.48
CA MET A 309 -5.45 8.73 17.31
C MET A 309 -6.43 7.55 17.23
N MET A 310 -6.71 6.86 18.34
CA MET A 310 -7.65 5.74 18.37
C MET A 310 -9.11 6.20 18.20
N GLY A 311 -9.47 7.37 18.72
CA GLY A 311 -10.77 8.00 18.48
C GLY A 311 -11.02 8.25 16.99
N ILE A 312 -10.01 8.74 16.26
CA ILE A 312 -10.12 8.89 14.79
C ILE A 312 -10.16 7.53 14.09
N VAL A 313 -9.37 6.54 14.52
CA VAL A 313 -9.43 5.17 13.94
C VAL A 313 -10.83 4.58 14.10
N VAL A 314 -11.48 4.76 15.25
CA VAL A 314 -12.87 4.33 15.49
C VAL A 314 -13.85 5.12 14.62
N LEU A 315 -13.76 6.46 14.60
CA LEU A 315 -14.64 7.31 13.81
C LEU A 315 -14.56 6.97 12.31
N LEU A 316 -13.36 6.85 11.75
CA LEU A 316 -13.17 6.46 10.35
C LEU A 316 -13.56 5.00 10.10
N GLY A 317 -13.44 4.13 11.11
CA GLY A 317 -14.02 2.78 11.08
C GLY A 317 -15.54 2.80 10.89
N LEU A 318 -16.25 3.65 11.63
CA LEU A 318 -17.69 3.86 11.49
C LEU A 318 -18.07 4.53 10.16
N VAL A 319 -17.22 5.43 9.64
CA VAL A 319 -17.38 5.97 8.28
C VAL A 319 -17.23 4.87 7.23
N ILE A 320 -16.28 3.94 7.37
CA ILE A 320 -16.12 2.80 6.46
C ILE A 320 -17.37 1.90 6.47
N THR A 321 -17.95 1.59 7.64
CA THR A 321 -19.19 0.80 7.71
C THR A 321 -20.40 1.55 7.15
N SER A 322 -20.46 2.86 7.32
CA SER A 322 -21.52 3.73 6.76
C SER A 322 -21.41 3.86 5.24
N ILE A 323 -20.20 3.97 4.68
CA ILE A 323 -19.97 3.96 3.23
C ILE A 323 -20.33 2.58 2.65
N TYR A 324 -19.92 1.49 3.30
CA TYR A 324 -20.27 0.13 2.86
C TYR A 324 -21.80 -0.08 2.82
N TRP A 325 -22.51 0.33 3.88
CA TRP A 325 -23.98 0.34 3.91
C TRP A 325 -24.57 1.19 2.78
N GLY A 326 -24.05 2.40 2.58
CA GLY A 326 -24.51 3.33 1.55
C GLY A 326 -24.33 2.77 0.14
N VAL A 327 -23.16 2.17 -0.17
CA VAL A 327 -22.92 1.54 -1.47
C VAL A 327 -23.83 0.33 -1.68
N ASN A 328 -24.00 -0.54 -0.68
CA ASN A 328 -24.92 -1.68 -0.84
C ASN A 328 -26.36 -1.20 -1.06
N LYS A 329 -26.82 -0.20 -0.30
CA LYS A 329 -28.17 0.34 -0.43
C LYS A 329 -28.41 1.10 -1.75
N LEU A 330 -27.41 1.81 -2.27
CA LEU A 330 -27.55 2.73 -3.43
C LEU A 330 -27.01 2.18 -4.76
N VAL A 331 -26.13 1.17 -4.75
CA VAL A 331 -25.46 0.63 -5.96
C VAL A 331 -25.87 -0.82 -6.24
N LEU A 332 -26.06 -1.67 -5.21
CA LEU A 332 -26.43 -3.07 -5.42
C LEU A 332 -27.95 -3.27 -5.60
N ASN A 333 -28.77 -2.35 -5.09
CA ASN A 333 -30.22 -2.35 -5.28
C ASN A 333 -30.70 -1.65 -6.58
N ASP A 334 -29.84 -0.86 -7.24
CA ASP A 334 -30.18 -0.15 -8.49
C ASP A 334 -30.13 -1.16 -9.68
N PRO A 335 -31.24 -1.39 -10.41
CA PRO A 335 -31.24 -2.31 -11.55
C PRO A 335 -30.50 -1.79 -12.78
N SER A 336 -30.24 -0.47 -12.87
CA SER A 336 -29.64 0.17 -14.04
C SER A 336 -28.11 0.04 -14.11
N LEU A 337 -27.47 -0.46 -13.04
CA LEU A 337 -26.02 -0.57 -12.95
C LEU A 337 -25.57 -1.99 -13.32
N PRO A 338 -24.60 -2.15 -14.25
CA PRO A 338 -24.09 -3.47 -14.61
C PRO A 338 -23.44 -4.13 -13.40
N LYS A 339 -24.04 -5.25 -12.96
CA LYS A 339 -23.52 -6.13 -11.93
C LYS A 339 -22.48 -7.06 -12.54
N SER A 340 -21.39 -7.31 -11.83
CA SER A 340 -20.33 -8.17 -12.35
C SER A 340 -20.73 -9.64 -12.21
N ASP A 341 -20.91 -10.32 -13.34
CA ASP A 341 -21.27 -11.74 -13.43
C ASP A 341 -20.10 -12.66 -13.01
N HIS A 342 -19.80 -12.63 -11.71
CA HIS A 342 -18.87 -13.56 -11.06
C HIS A 342 -19.47 -14.95 -10.98
N LYS A 343 -19.47 -15.66 -12.12
CA LYS A 343 -19.46 -17.13 -12.14
C LYS A 343 -18.47 -17.61 -11.08
N LYS A 344 -18.92 -18.52 -10.19
CA LYS A 344 -18.17 -19.01 -9.01
C LYS A 344 -16.68 -19.14 -9.35
N LYS A 345 -15.82 -18.40 -8.63
CA LYS A 345 -14.35 -18.37 -8.82
C LYS A 345 -13.85 -19.75 -9.24
N LYS A 346 -13.33 -19.89 -10.47
CA LYS A 346 -12.47 -21.04 -10.79
C LYS A 346 -11.40 -21.09 -9.70
N ASN A 347 -11.29 -22.22 -9.00
CA ASN A 347 -10.36 -22.36 -7.90
C ASN A 347 -8.97 -21.95 -8.40
N LYS A 348 -8.36 -20.92 -7.78
CA LYS A 348 -6.90 -20.76 -7.89
C LYS A 348 -6.32 -22.10 -7.44
N PRO A 349 -5.47 -22.77 -8.24
CA PRO A 349 -4.95 -24.07 -7.87
C PRO A 349 -4.28 -23.94 -6.50
N LYS A 350 -4.81 -24.69 -5.52
CA LYS A 350 -4.26 -24.74 -4.16
C LYS A 350 -2.97 -25.57 -4.20
N LEU A 351 -1.94 -25.03 -4.84
CA LEU A 351 -0.62 -25.64 -4.89
C LEU A 351 -0.19 -25.95 -3.45
N SER A 352 0.08 -27.21 -3.19
CA SER A 352 0.74 -27.63 -1.97
C SER A 352 2.07 -26.88 -1.82
N MET A 353 2.54 -26.70 -0.59
CA MET A 353 3.83 -26.06 -0.29
C MET A 353 4.97 -26.73 -1.09
N LYS A 354 4.90 -28.07 -1.26
CA LYS A 354 5.84 -28.87 -2.05
C LYS A 354 5.75 -28.59 -3.55
N GLU A 355 4.55 -28.39 -4.10
CA GLU A 355 4.34 -28.10 -5.52
C GLU A 355 4.76 -26.67 -5.87
N SER A 356 4.44 -25.71 -4.99
CA SER A 356 4.92 -24.33 -5.09
C SER A 356 6.46 -24.30 -5.12
N MET A 357 7.11 -25.04 -4.23
CA MET A 357 8.57 -25.16 -4.20
C MET A 357 9.14 -25.85 -5.45
N LYS A 358 8.47 -26.89 -5.97
CA LYS A 358 8.85 -27.54 -7.24
C LYS A 358 8.80 -26.54 -8.40
N VAL A 359 7.71 -25.78 -8.55
CA VAL A 359 7.56 -24.73 -9.58
C VAL A 359 8.63 -23.64 -9.46
N LEU A 360 8.93 -23.21 -8.23
CA LEU A 360 9.99 -22.22 -7.95
C LEU A 360 11.39 -22.70 -8.35
N ILE A 361 11.67 -24.01 -8.28
CA ILE A 361 12.98 -24.60 -8.62
C ILE A 361 13.07 -24.96 -10.12
N SER A 362 11.96 -25.41 -10.73
CA SER A 362 11.93 -25.92 -12.12
C SER A 362 12.16 -24.86 -13.21
N SER A 363 11.93 -23.57 -12.95
CA SER A 363 12.15 -22.51 -13.95
C SER A 363 13.13 -21.47 -13.45
N LYS A 364 14.22 -21.24 -14.22
CA LYS A 364 15.21 -20.20 -13.94
C LYS A 364 14.56 -18.82 -13.84
N TYR A 365 13.62 -18.50 -14.74
CA TYR A 365 12.90 -17.23 -14.74
C TYR A 365 12.11 -17.02 -13.43
N VAL A 366 11.36 -18.04 -13.02
CA VAL A 366 10.54 -17.98 -11.79
C VAL A 366 11.43 -17.95 -10.55
N ARG A 367 12.57 -18.66 -10.54
CA ARG A 367 13.56 -18.62 -9.46
C ARG A 367 14.23 -17.26 -9.33
N ASP A 368 14.60 -16.63 -10.44
CA ASP A 368 15.20 -15.30 -10.43
C ASP A 368 14.17 -14.26 -9.93
N LEU A 369 12.92 -14.29 -10.42
CA LEU A 369 11.82 -13.44 -9.94
C LEU A 369 11.45 -13.69 -8.46
N ALA A 370 11.52 -14.93 -8.00
CA ALA A 370 11.37 -15.26 -6.58
C ALA A 370 12.51 -14.68 -5.74
N THR A 371 13.74 -14.73 -6.24
CA THR A 371 14.92 -14.15 -5.60
C THR A 371 14.77 -12.63 -5.45
N LEU A 372 14.26 -11.92 -6.46
CA LEU A 372 13.90 -10.50 -6.37
C LEU A 372 12.97 -10.21 -5.17
N VAL A 373 11.89 -10.99 -5.02
CA VAL A 373 10.86 -10.77 -3.99
C VAL A 373 11.36 -11.15 -2.59
N VAL A 374 12.07 -12.27 -2.44
CA VAL A 374 12.66 -12.69 -1.16
C VAL A 374 13.74 -11.69 -0.73
N ALA A 375 14.64 -11.29 -1.63
CA ALA A 375 15.73 -10.38 -1.31
C ALA A 375 15.24 -9.00 -0.88
N TYR A 376 14.24 -8.40 -1.57
CA TYR A 376 13.61 -7.18 -1.09
C TYR A 376 13.01 -7.36 0.32
N GLY A 377 12.24 -8.43 0.52
CA GLY A 377 11.53 -8.70 1.77
C GLY A 377 12.46 -8.88 2.98
N ILE A 378 13.61 -9.55 2.78
CA ILE A 378 14.65 -9.65 3.81
C ILE A 378 15.30 -8.28 4.00
N SER A 379 15.82 -7.68 2.92
CA SER A 379 16.61 -6.45 2.97
C SER A 379 15.89 -5.30 3.68
N ILE A 380 14.61 -5.06 3.36
CA ILE A 380 13.84 -3.98 4.00
C ILE A 380 13.60 -4.26 5.50
N ASN A 381 13.43 -5.52 5.90
CA ASN A 381 13.27 -5.89 7.31
C ASN A 381 14.59 -5.70 8.08
N LEU A 382 15.72 -6.13 7.50
CA LEU A 382 17.04 -5.97 8.11
C LEU A 382 17.35 -4.49 8.40
N VAL A 383 17.09 -3.59 7.44
CA VAL A 383 17.35 -2.16 7.65
C VAL A 383 16.31 -1.51 8.58
N GLU A 384 15.02 -1.77 8.40
CA GLU A 384 13.94 -1.10 9.15
C GLU A 384 14.05 -1.32 10.66
N VAL A 385 14.32 -2.56 11.11
CA VAL A 385 14.43 -2.86 12.56
C VAL A 385 15.72 -2.25 13.14
N THR A 386 16.83 -2.30 12.40
CA THR A 386 18.11 -1.66 12.79
C THR A 386 17.95 -0.14 12.93
N TRP A 387 17.23 0.49 11.99
CA TRP A 387 16.89 1.91 12.04
C TRP A 387 15.94 2.26 13.18
N LYS A 388 14.88 1.48 13.42
CA LYS A 388 13.96 1.65 14.57
C LYS A 388 14.69 1.60 15.92
N SER A 389 15.78 0.84 16.02
CA SER A 389 16.66 0.83 17.19
C SER A 389 17.40 2.16 17.39
N LYS A 390 18.02 2.71 16.35
CA LYS A 390 18.67 4.03 16.40
C LYS A 390 17.64 5.15 16.63
N LEU A 391 16.44 5.03 16.05
CA LEU A 391 15.33 5.96 16.26
C LEU A 391 14.87 5.97 17.74
N LYS A 392 14.81 4.81 18.41
CA LYS A 392 14.57 4.75 19.88
C LYS A 392 15.67 5.45 20.66
N ALA A 393 16.93 5.21 20.31
CA ALA A 393 18.07 5.81 21.00
C ALA A 393 18.10 7.35 20.87
N GLN A 394 17.64 7.89 19.73
CA GLN A 394 17.56 9.34 19.51
C GLN A 394 16.30 9.98 20.08
N PHE A 395 15.16 9.28 20.07
CA PHE A 395 13.88 9.73 20.60
C PHE A 395 13.26 8.66 21.52
N PRO A 396 13.69 8.58 22.81
CA PRO A 396 13.11 7.62 23.76
C PRO A 396 11.66 7.94 24.14
N SER A 397 11.25 9.21 23.97
CA SER A 397 9.91 9.72 24.24
C SER A 397 8.90 9.22 23.19
N PRO A 398 7.80 8.53 23.58
CA PRO A 398 6.81 8.01 22.64
C PRO A 398 6.22 9.07 21.70
N ASN A 399 6.02 10.30 22.20
CA ASN A 399 5.49 11.41 21.40
C ASN A 399 6.50 11.93 20.37
N GLU A 400 7.80 11.95 20.69
CA GLU A 400 8.82 12.38 19.73
C GLU A 400 9.05 11.32 18.66
N TYR A 401 9.13 10.04 19.05
CA TYR A 401 9.18 8.90 18.14
C TYR A 401 7.95 8.91 17.20
N SER A 402 6.75 9.11 17.74
CA SER A 402 5.51 9.13 16.96
C SER A 402 5.41 10.37 16.07
N SER A 403 5.80 11.56 16.55
CA SER A 403 5.90 12.77 15.72
C SER A 403 6.87 12.58 14.55
N PHE A 404 8.00 11.92 14.77
CA PHE A 404 8.97 11.60 13.72
C PHE A 404 8.41 10.55 12.75
N MET A 405 7.73 9.52 13.24
CA MET A 405 7.04 8.54 12.39
C MET A 405 5.95 9.20 11.52
N GLY A 406 5.25 10.21 12.04
CA GLY A 406 4.30 11.02 11.27
C GLY A 406 4.95 11.79 10.12
N ASP A 407 6.11 12.43 10.35
CA ASP A 407 6.90 13.06 9.28
C ASP A 407 7.44 12.03 8.28
N PHE A 408 7.97 10.91 8.76
CA PHE A 408 8.45 9.79 7.93
C PHE A 408 7.34 9.25 7.02
N SER A 409 6.12 9.10 7.55
CA SER A 409 4.93 8.69 6.79
C SER A 409 4.54 9.72 5.74
N THR A 410 4.50 11.01 6.09
CA THR A 410 4.26 12.06 5.09
C THR A 410 5.33 12.05 3.99
N ALA A 411 6.61 11.98 4.36
CA ALA A 411 7.71 11.96 3.41
C ALA A 411 7.69 10.70 2.51
N THR A 412 7.33 9.54 3.07
CA THR A 412 7.12 8.30 2.29
C THR A 412 5.99 8.47 1.28
N GLY A 413 4.86 9.08 1.68
CA GLY A 413 3.74 9.34 0.76
C GLY A 413 4.09 10.31 -0.36
N ILE A 414 4.76 11.43 -0.06
CA ILE A 414 5.23 12.39 -1.07
C ILE A 414 6.23 11.74 -2.02
N ALA A 415 7.25 11.07 -1.50
CA ALA A 415 8.28 10.42 -2.30
C ALA A 415 7.70 9.29 -3.18
N THR A 416 6.78 8.48 -2.66
CA THR A 416 6.12 7.42 -3.42
C THR A 416 5.22 8.00 -4.51
N PHE A 417 4.42 9.03 -4.22
CA PHE A 417 3.57 9.69 -5.22
C PHE A 417 4.40 10.27 -6.38
N THR A 418 5.46 11.03 -6.07
CA THR A 418 6.39 11.58 -7.07
C THR A 418 7.08 10.47 -7.85
N MET A 419 7.55 9.41 -7.19
CA MET A 419 8.18 8.27 -7.84
C MET A 419 7.22 7.45 -8.72
N MET A 420 5.92 7.41 -8.42
CA MET A 420 4.91 6.78 -9.31
C MET A 420 4.71 7.59 -10.61
N LEU A 421 4.71 8.92 -10.53
CA LEU A 421 4.66 9.78 -11.72
C LEU A 421 5.93 9.64 -12.57
N LEU A 422 7.11 9.68 -11.93
CA LEU A 422 8.40 9.45 -12.59
C LEU A 422 8.51 8.02 -13.15
N GLY A 423 7.91 7.03 -12.49
CA GLY A 423 7.91 5.63 -12.89
C GLY A 423 7.38 5.43 -14.30
N ARG A 424 6.31 6.13 -14.68
CA ARG A 424 5.78 6.11 -16.06
C ARG A 424 6.84 6.54 -17.09
N ILE A 425 7.57 7.62 -16.80
CA ILE A 425 8.65 8.13 -17.66
C ILE A 425 9.82 7.14 -17.71
N ILE A 426 10.16 6.51 -16.58
CA ILE A 426 11.23 5.51 -16.50
C ILE A 426 10.90 4.30 -17.39
N PHE A 427 9.70 3.73 -17.26
CA PHE A 427 9.27 2.60 -18.11
C PHE A 427 9.22 2.98 -19.60
N GLN A 428 8.72 4.18 -19.94
CA GLN A 428 8.61 4.63 -21.33
C GLN A 428 9.96 4.95 -21.99
N ARG A 429 10.95 5.46 -21.25
CA ARG A 429 12.21 5.98 -21.81
C ARG A 429 13.44 5.09 -21.58
N PHE A 430 13.43 4.25 -20.55
CA PHE A 430 14.56 3.39 -20.15
C PHE A 430 14.21 1.89 -20.06
N GLY A 431 12.93 1.53 -20.20
CA GLY A 431 12.47 0.14 -20.28
C GLY A 431 12.50 -0.63 -18.95
N TRP A 432 12.15 -1.91 -19.04
CA TRP A 432 11.92 -2.77 -17.87
C TRP A 432 13.19 -3.05 -17.06
N GLY A 433 14.32 -3.35 -17.72
CA GLY A 433 15.59 -3.70 -17.04
C GLY A 433 16.12 -2.60 -16.13
N VAL A 434 16.08 -1.34 -16.59
CA VAL A 434 16.49 -0.19 -15.77
C VAL A 434 15.53 -0.01 -14.58
N ALA A 435 14.21 -0.08 -14.81
CA ALA A 435 13.23 0.00 -13.74
C ALA A 435 13.40 -1.08 -12.66
N ALA A 436 13.67 -2.33 -13.07
CA ALA A 436 13.92 -3.46 -12.17
C ALA A 436 15.21 -3.27 -11.35
N MET A 437 16.24 -2.67 -11.95
CA MET A 437 17.55 -2.44 -11.32
C MET A 437 17.58 -1.23 -10.36
N ILE A 438 16.68 -0.25 -10.50
CA ILE A 438 16.66 0.95 -9.63
C ILE A 438 16.42 0.57 -8.17
N THR A 439 15.44 -0.29 -7.86
CA THR A 439 15.08 -0.63 -6.47
C THR A 439 16.22 -1.28 -5.67
N PRO A 440 16.91 -2.35 -6.16
CA PRO A 440 18.08 -2.87 -5.47
C PRO A 440 19.25 -1.88 -5.43
N THR A 441 19.44 -1.04 -6.44
CA THR A 441 20.54 -0.04 -6.47
C THR A 441 20.30 1.07 -5.43
N VAL A 442 19.08 1.58 -5.31
CA VAL A 442 18.67 2.53 -4.26
C VAL A 442 18.88 1.91 -2.88
N LEU A 443 18.45 0.66 -2.68
CA LEU A 443 18.61 -0.01 -1.41
C LEU A 443 20.09 -0.28 -1.07
N LEU A 444 20.93 -0.61 -2.06
CA LEU A 444 22.38 -0.78 -1.87
C LEU A 444 23.04 0.53 -1.43
N LEU A 445 22.87 1.61 -2.22
CA LEU A 445 23.56 2.88 -1.97
C LEU A 445 23.14 3.50 -0.63
N THR A 446 21.83 3.55 -0.37
CA THR A 446 21.31 4.10 0.89
C THR A 446 21.54 3.17 2.08
N GLY A 447 21.56 1.84 1.87
CA GLY A 447 21.87 0.84 2.89
C GLY A 447 23.35 0.88 3.31
N VAL A 448 24.28 0.94 2.35
CA VAL A 448 25.72 1.12 2.63
C VAL A 448 25.96 2.45 3.35
N GLY A 449 25.36 3.55 2.89
CA GLY A 449 25.46 4.84 3.60
C GLY A 449 24.98 4.77 5.06
N PHE A 450 23.85 4.09 5.30
CA PHE A 450 23.29 3.91 6.64
C PHE A 450 24.16 3.02 7.55
N PHE A 451 24.59 1.83 7.07
CA PHE A 451 25.41 0.93 7.88
C PHE A 451 26.83 1.48 8.11
N SER A 452 27.46 2.09 7.11
CA SER A 452 28.76 2.76 7.28
C SER A 452 28.70 3.90 8.29
N LEU A 453 27.61 4.68 8.32
CA LEU A 453 27.43 5.74 9.31
C LEU A 453 27.17 5.21 10.73
N ILE A 454 26.60 4.00 10.88
CA ILE A 454 26.46 3.36 12.20
C ILE A 454 27.79 2.76 12.69
N LEU A 455 28.56 2.13 11.80
CA LEU A 455 29.79 1.41 12.16
C LEU A 455 31.00 2.36 12.28
N PHE A 456 31.07 3.38 11.43
CA PHE A 456 32.20 4.31 11.31
C PHE A 456 31.80 5.79 11.55
N GLY A 457 30.67 6.02 12.24
CA GLY A 457 30.17 7.37 12.52
C GLY A 457 31.05 8.22 13.45
N GLN A 458 31.91 7.60 14.28
CA GLN A 458 32.79 8.31 15.20
C GLN A 458 33.83 9.20 14.46
N PRO A 459 34.62 8.67 13.50
CA PRO A 459 35.45 9.49 12.60
C PRO A 459 34.73 10.64 11.87
N LEU A 460 33.42 10.51 11.62
CA LEU A 460 32.63 11.52 10.91
C LEU A 460 32.11 12.65 11.82
N THR A 461 32.26 12.53 13.14
CA THR A 461 31.80 13.53 14.13
C THR A 461 32.22 14.98 13.82
N PRO A 462 33.50 15.32 13.52
CA PRO A 462 33.88 16.70 13.22
C PRO A 462 33.22 17.24 11.93
N LEU A 463 32.98 16.40 10.93
CA LEU A 463 32.27 16.80 9.71
C LEU A 463 30.79 17.04 9.99
N LEU A 464 30.14 16.16 10.75
CA LEU A 464 28.71 16.28 11.09
C LEU A 464 28.44 17.45 12.05
N ALA A 465 29.41 17.80 12.90
CA ALA A 465 29.33 18.94 13.82
C ALA A 465 29.19 20.29 13.08
N THR A 466 29.80 20.46 11.89
CA THR A 466 29.62 21.70 11.10
C THR A 466 28.20 21.85 10.53
N TRP A 467 27.42 20.76 10.49
CA TRP A 467 26.00 20.72 10.14
C TRP A 467 25.09 20.69 11.38
N GLY A 468 25.65 20.82 12.59
CA GLY A 468 24.92 20.73 13.86
C GLY A 468 24.35 19.34 14.17
N MET A 469 24.82 18.28 13.51
CA MET A 469 24.30 16.92 13.68
C MET A 469 25.23 16.04 14.53
N THR A 470 24.63 15.22 15.39
CA THR A 470 25.34 14.08 16.01
C THR A 470 25.38 12.89 15.04
N PRO A 471 26.35 11.97 15.16
CA PRO A 471 26.36 10.72 14.38
C PRO A 471 25.08 9.89 14.53
N LEU A 472 24.45 9.92 15.72
CA LEU A 472 23.17 9.24 15.97
C LEU A 472 22.01 9.88 15.22
N LEU A 473 21.88 11.21 15.27
CA LEU A 473 20.84 11.96 14.57
C LEU A 473 20.99 11.82 13.04
N ALA A 474 22.23 11.88 12.55
CA ALA A 474 22.56 11.64 11.16
C ALA A 474 22.19 10.20 10.73
N ALA A 475 22.50 9.18 11.54
CA ALA A 475 22.09 7.79 11.26
C ALA A 475 20.57 7.62 11.24
N VAL A 476 19.83 8.34 12.08
CA VAL A 476 18.35 8.34 12.07
C VAL A 476 17.79 8.96 10.79
N TYR A 477 18.32 10.10 10.32
CA TYR A 477 17.88 10.72 9.07
C TYR A 477 18.31 9.92 7.83
N VAL A 478 19.55 9.44 7.75
CA VAL A 478 20.02 8.61 6.63
C VAL A 478 19.23 7.29 6.56
N GLY A 479 18.95 6.65 7.70
CA GLY A 479 18.10 5.46 7.75
C GLY A 479 16.62 5.72 7.43
N ALA A 480 16.14 6.94 7.70
CA ALA A 480 14.80 7.36 7.30
C ALA A 480 14.73 7.54 5.78
N LEU A 481 15.70 8.22 5.17
CA LEU A 481 15.83 8.38 3.71
C LEU A 481 15.99 7.01 3.01
N GLN A 482 16.82 6.12 3.56
CA GLN A 482 16.96 4.73 3.12
C GLN A 482 15.59 4.04 3.03
N ASN A 483 14.80 4.14 4.11
CA ASN A 483 13.48 3.52 4.18
C ASN A 483 12.47 4.18 3.23
N ILE A 484 12.44 5.51 3.18
CA ILE A 484 11.57 6.31 2.31
C ILE A 484 11.81 5.96 0.84
N PHE A 485 13.06 6.03 0.37
CA PHE A 485 13.38 5.76 -1.04
C PHE A 485 13.21 4.29 -1.39
N SER A 486 13.60 3.36 -0.51
CA SER A 486 13.42 1.92 -0.75
C SER A 486 11.95 1.50 -0.82
N LYS A 487 11.07 2.12 -0.02
CA LYS A 487 9.62 1.90 -0.08
C LYS A 487 9.01 2.58 -1.31
N SER A 488 9.41 3.81 -1.60
CA SER A 488 8.94 4.56 -2.78
C SER A 488 9.25 3.82 -4.08
N ALA A 489 10.52 3.50 -4.33
CA ALA A 489 10.96 2.75 -5.51
C ALA A 489 10.29 1.36 -5.58
N LYS A 490 10.04 0.72 -4.44
CA LYS A 490 9.36 -0.58 -4.43
C LYS A 490 7.91 -0.47 -4.93
N TYR A 491 7.13 0.48 -4.43
CA TYR A 491 5.73 0.63 -4.88
C TYR A 491 5.61 1.23 -6.29
N SER A 492 6.58 2.07 -6.72
CA SER A 492 6.51 2.76 -8.01
C SER A 492 7.17 2.02 -9.19
N LEU A 493 8.15 1.15 -8.92
CA LEU A 493 8.93 0.45 -9.96
C LEU A 493 8.96 -1.06 -9.72
N PHE A 494 9.35 -1.54 -8.53
CA PHE A 494 9.51 -2.98 -8.30
C PHE A 494 8.19 -3.77 -8.40
N ASP A 495 7.12 -3.30 -7.77
CA ASP A 495 5.81 -3.97 -7.83
C ASP A 495 5.28 -4.03 -9.28
N PRO A 496 5.27 -2.92 -10.07
CA PRO A 496 5.03 -2.98 -11.50
C PRO A 496 5.97 -3.92 -12.28
N CYS A 497 7.29 -3.87 -12.05
CA CYS A 497 8.25 -4.77 -12.70
C CYS A 497 7.94 -6.25 -12.43
N LYS A 498 7.60 -6.59 -11.18
CA LYS A 498 7.21 -7.95 -10.76
C LYS A 498 5.93 -8.41 -11.45
N GLU A 499 4.95 -7.52 -11.59
CA GLU A 499 3.70 -7.83 -12.30
C GLU A 499 3.90 -7.95 -13.82
N MET A 500 4.74 -7.09 -14.42
CA MET A 500 5.14 -7.20 -15.83
C MET A 500 5.94 -8.48 -16.12
N ALA A 501 6.76 -8.95 -15.16
CA ALA A 501 7.51 -10.20 -15.29
C ALA A 501 6.60 -11.45 -15.37
N TYR A 502 5.35 -11.38 -14.90
CA TYR A 502 4.38 -12.45 -15.13
C TYR A 502 3.73 -12.41 -16.51
N ILE A 503 3.92 -11.36 -17.32
CA ILE A 503 3.25 -11.23 -18.62
C ILE A 503 3.69 -12.34 -19.61
N PRO A 504 5.00 -12.52 -19.91
CA PRO A 504 5.46 -13.46 -20.94
C PRO A 504 5.72 -14.88 -20.39
N LEU A 505 4.88 -15.33 -19.48
CA LEU A 505 4.88 -16.71 -18.97
C LEU A 505 3.66 -17.45 -19.53
N ASP A 506 3.86 -18.71 -19.94
CA ASP A 506 2.77 -19.60 -20.36
C ASP A 506 1.70 -19.70 -19.28
N GLY A 507 0.42 -19.80 -19.67
CA GLY A 507 -0.72 -19.60 -18.77
C GLY A 507 -0.69 -20.40 -17.46
N ASP A 508 -0.23 -21.64 -17.51
CA ASP A 508 -0.07 -22.48 -16.31
C ASP A 508 1.10 -22.04 -15.42
N MET A 509 2.27 -21.75 -16.01
CA MET A 509 3.45 -21.24 -15.29
C MET A 509 3.19 -19.83 -14.71
N LYS A 510 2.41 -19.00 -15.41
CA LYS A 510 1.96 -17.68 -14.98
C LYS A 510 1.06 -17.75 -13.75
N LEU A 511 0.06 -18.64 -13.77
CA LEU A 511 -0.84 -18.85 -12.63
C LEU A 511 -0.12 -19.48 -11.44
N LYS A 512 0.66 -20.55 -11.67
CA LYS A 512 1.36 -21.30 -10.62
C LYS A 512 2.54 -20.51 -10.03
N GLY A 513 3.37 -19.90 -10.88
CA GLY A 513 4.51 -19.08 -10.47
C GLY A 513 4.10 -17.82 -9.71
N LYS A 514 3.06 -17.11 -10.16
CA LYS A 514 2.52 -15.97 -9.40
C LYS A 514 1.95 -16.40 -8.05
N ALA A 515 1.19 -17.50 -8.00
CA ALA A 515 0.70 -18.04 -6.74
C ALA A 515 1.84 -18.41 -5.78
N ALA A 516 2.87 -19.12 -6.25
CA ALA A 516 4.02 -19.50 -5.44
C ALA A 516 4.79 -18.28 -4.91
N ILE A 517 5.01 -17.24 -5.73
CA ILE A 517 5.78 -16.05 -5.31
C ILE A 517 4.96 -15.16 -4.36
N ASP A 518 3.69 -14.90 -4.66
CA ASP A 518 2.86 -14.03 -3.80
C ASP A 518 2.48 -14.72 -2.46
N VAL A 519 2.36 -16.05 -2.43
CA VAL A 519 1.98 -16.83 -1.22
C VAL A 519 3.18 -17.33 -0.41
N VAL A 520 4.27 -17.78 -1.06
CA VAL A 520 5.46 -18.32 -0.35
C VAL A 520 6.55 -17.27 -0.25
N CYS A 521 7.03 -16.72 -1.38
CA CYS A 521 8.22 -15.87 -1.40
C CYS A 521 8.05 -14.52 -0.67
N ASN A 522 6.89 -13.88 -0.80
CA ASN A 522 6.61 -12.59 -0.16
C ASN A 522 6.53 -12.69 1.39
N PRO A 523 5.81 -13.67 1.99
CA PRO A 523 5.95 -13.95 3.43
C PRO A 523 7.34 -14.45 3.82
N LEU A 524 7.97 -15.34 3.03
CA LEU A 524 9.31 -15.87 3.33
C LEU A 524 10.38 -14.76 3.41
N GLY A 525 10.33 -13.76 2.54
CA GLY A 525 11.24 -12.62 2.61
C GLY A 525 11.07 -11.85 3.93
N LYS A 526 9.83 -11.49 4.28
CA LYS A 526 9.53 -10.75 5.52
C LYS A 526 9.92 -11.54 6.76
N SER A 527 9.54 -12.82 6.85
CA SER A 527 9.86 -13.67 8.00
C SER A 527 11.33 -14.08 8.05
N GLY A 528 11.98 -14.28 6.91
CA GLY A 528 13.41 -14.62 6.81
C GLY A 528 14.30 -13.53 7.40
N GLY A 529 14.02 -12.25 7.12
CA GLY A 529 14.74 -11.15 7.75
C GLY A 529 14.56 -11.10 9.27
N ALA A 530 13.36 -11.43 9.78
CA ALA A 530 13.11 -11.53 11.21
C ALA A 530 13.84 -12.73 11.84
N LEU A 531 13.92 -13.88 11.16
CA LEU A 531 14.63 -15.07 11.65
C LEU A 531 16.15 -14.85 11.68
N ILE A 532 16.73 -14.23 10.64
CA ILE A 532 18.14 -13.82 10.62
C ILE A 532 18.45 -12.90 11.81
N GLN A 533 17.60 -11.90 12.08
CA GLN A 533 17.78 -11.03 13.24
C GLN A 533 17.65 -11.77 14.57
N GLN A 534 16.68 -12.67 14.74
CA GLN A 534 16.55 -13.47 15.98
C GLN A 534 17.80 -14.32 16.25
N PHE A 535 18.28 -15.03 15.23
CA PHE A 535 19.48 -15.86 15.33
C PHE A 535 20.72 -15.04 15.74
N LEU A 536 20.93 -13.89 15.11
CA LEU A 536 22.06 -13.01 15.42
C LEU A 536 21.91 -12.30 16.78
N ILE A 537 20.70 -11.93 17.20
CA ILE A 537 20.45 -11.34 18.54
C ILE A 537 20.71 -12.37 19.64
N LEU A 538 20.32 -13.64 19.44
CA LEU A 538 20.58 -14.71 20.41
C LEU A 538 22.08 -15.05 20.54
N ILE A 539 22.82 -15.04 19.42
CA ILE A 539 24.27 -15.33 19.40
C ILE A 539 25.11 -14.16 19.93
N PHE A 540 24.85 -12.93 19.46
CA PHE A 540 25.66 -11.75 19.80
C PHE A 540 25.09 -10.95 20.98
N GLY A 541 23.99 -11.41 21.59
CA GLY A 541 23.35 -10.84 22.78
C GLY A 541 22.57 -9.55 22.59
N SER A 542 22.70 -8.87 21.45
CA SER A 542 21.92 -7.65 21.12
C SER A 542 21.87 -7.33 19.63
N LEU A 543 20.91 -6.48 19.25
CA LEU A 543 20.81 -5.91 17.90
C LEU A 543 21.99 -4.95 17.62
N ALA A 544 22.55 -4.30 18.64
CA ALA A 544 23.74 -3.47 18.50
C ALA A 544 24.96 -4.31 18.07
N ASN A 545 25.23 -5.41 18.78
CA ASN A 545 26.37 -6.30 18.51
C ASN A 545 26.22 -7.06 17.18
N SER A 546 24.99 -7.40 16.79
CA SER A 546 24.70 -8.05 15.49
C SER A 546 24.71 -7.09 14.29
N THR A 547 24.69 -5.77 14.50
CA THR A 547 24.65 -4.75 13.42
C THR A 547 25.74 -4.92 12.33
N PRO A 548 27.04 -5.14 12.62
CA PRO A 548 28.04 -5.36 11.57
C PRO A 548 27.73 -6.59 10.69
N TYR A 549 27.33 -7.71 11.31
CA TYR A 549 26.95 -8.94 10.60
C TYR A 549 25.69 -8.74 9.75
N LEU A 550 24.70 -7.99 10.25
CA LEU A 550 23.51 -7.59 9.49
C LEU A 550 23.87 -6.76 8.25
N GLY A 551 24.85 -5.87 8.35
CA GLY A 551 25.36 -5.09 7.20
C GLY A 551 26.03 -5.97 6.14
N GLY A 552 26.88 -6.92 6.57
CA GLY A 552 27.51 -7.89 5.66
C GLY A 552 26.50 -8.81 4.94
N ILE A 553 25.54 -9.36 5.70
CA ILE A 553 24.47 -10.20 5.14
C ILE A 553 23.59 -9.40 4.17
N LEU A 554 23.25 -8.15 4.50
CA LEU A 554 22.50 -7.26 3.61
C LEU A 554 23.24 -7.05 2.28
N LEU A 555 24.55 -6.79 2.33
CA LEU A 555 25.37 -6.59 1.12
C LEU A 555 25.37 -7.84 0.22
N VAL A 556 25.54 -9.03 0.80
CA VAL A 556 25.47 -10.31 0.05
C VAL A 556 24.10 -10.50 -0.61
N ILE A 557 23.01 -10.27 0.13
CA ILE A 557 21.64 -10.41 -0.38
C ILE A 557 21.34 -9.42 -1.50
N VAL A 558 21.81 -8.17 -1.39
CA VAL A 558 21.57 -7.14 -2.41
C VAL A 558 22.44 -7.36 -3.66
N LEU A 559 23.67 -7.88 -3.52
CA LEU A 559 24.47 -8.33 -4.67
C LEU A 559 23.80 -9.52 -5.40
N ALA A 560 23.27 -10.50 -4.65
CA ALA A 560 22.50 -11.60 -5.24
C ALA A 560 21.23 -11.09 -5.96
N TRP A 561 20.55 -10.10 -5.40
CA TRP A 561 19.39 -9.45 -6.03
C TRP A 561 19.75 -8.70 -7.31
N LEU A 562 20.86 -7.94 -7.33
CA LEU A 562 21.37 -7.29 -8.54
C LEU A 562 21.78 -8.32 -9.62
N GLY A 563 22.34 -9.46 -9.22
CA GLY A 563 22.63 -10.58 -10.11
C GLY A 563 21.35 -11.20 -10.70
N ALA A 564 20.35 -11.49 -9.86
CA ALA A 564 19.06 -12.02 -10.29
C ALA A 564 18.30 -11.05 -11.21
N ALA A 565 18.31 -9.73 -10.93
CA ALA A 565 17.66 -8.73 -11.77
C ALA A 565 18.32 -8.63 -13.17
N ARG A 566 19.66 -8.66 -13.24
CA ARG A 566 20.40 -8.73 -14.52
C ARG A 566 20.17 -10.06 -15.27
N SER A 567 20.01 -11.17 -14.56
CA SER A 567 19.66 -12.47 -15.16
C SER A 567 18.24 -12.45 -15.72
N LEU A 568 17.30 -11.88 -14.98
CA LEU A 568 15.89 -11.80 -15.32
C LEU A 568 15.63 -10.85 -16.51
N ASP A 569 16.33 -9.72 -16.59
CA ASP A 569 16.24 -8.77 -17.71
C ASP A 569 16.62 -9.41 -19.06
N LYS A 570 17.69 -10.22 -19.09
CA LYS A 570 18.09 -10.96 -20.29
C LYS A 570 17.03 -11.97 -20.73
N GLN A 571 16.39 -12.67 -19.79
CA GLN A 571 15.35 -13.67 -20.07
C GLN A 571 14.00 -13.01 -20.43
N PHE A 572 13.65 -11.89 -19.79
CA PHE A 572 12.46 -11.10 -20.16
C PHE A 572 12.61 -10.53 -21.56
N SER A 573 13.80 -10.03 -21.91
CA SER A 573 14.14 -9.51 -23.23
C SER A 573 14.19 -10.57 -24.34
N SER A 574 14.32 -11.87 -24.03
CA SER A 574 14.15 -12.95 -25.00
C SER A 574 12.68 -13.38 -25.12
N LEU A 575 12.02 -13.66 -23.99
CA LEU A 575 10.62 -14.10 -23.97
C LEU A 575 9.67 -13.06 -24.58
N ALA A 576 9.87 -11.76 -24.30
CA ALA A 576 9.06 -10.71 -24.91
C ALA A 576 9.26 -10.62 -26.45
N LYS A 577 10.44 -10.97 -26.98
CA LYS A 577 10.68 -11.05 -28.43
C LYS A 577 10.07 -12.31 -29.05
N GLU A 578 9.98 -13.39 -28.29
CA GLU A 578 9.28 -14.61 -28.71
C GLU A 578 7.77 -14.41 -28.72
N ASP A 579 7.18 -13.76 -27.71
CA ASP A 579 5.75 -13.49 -27.66
C ASP A 579 5.32 -12.48 -28.74
N LEU A 580 6.07 -11.40 -28.98
CA LEU A 580 5.83 -10.51 -30.12
C LEU A 580 5.88 -11.27 -31.47
N ARG A 581 6.75 -12.27 -31.61
CA ARG A 581 6.78 -13.15 -32.80
C ARG A 581 5.56 -14.07 -32.88
N LYS A 582 5.04 -14.57 -31.75
CA LYS A 582 3.79 -15.37 -31.67
C LYS A 582 2.54 -14.54 -31.98
N GLU A 583 2.53 -13.25 -31.60
CA GLU A 583 1.44 -12.33 -31.95
C GLU A 583 1.49 -11.97 -33.44
N MET A 584 2.65 -11.56 -33.96
CA MET A 584 2.84 -11.30 -35.40
C MET A 584 2.57 -12.52 -36.29
N SER A 585 2.78 -13.75 -35.80
CA SER A 585 2.45 -14.96 -36.58
C SER A 585 0.95 -15.29 -36.54
N LYS A 586 0.26 -15.05 -35.42
CA LYS A 586 -1.20 -15.18 -35.33
C LYS A 586 -1.91 -14.15 -36.20
N GLU A 587 -1.53 -12.88 -36.11
CA GLU A 587 -2.11 -11.80 -36.91
C GLU A 587 -1.92 -12.05 -38.41
N LYS A 588 -0.78 -12.62 -38.81
CA LYS A 588 -0.54 -13.10 -40.18
C LYS A 588 -1.36 -14.33 -40.60
N VAL A 589 -1.78 -15.19 -39.66
CA VAL A 589 -2.67 -16.32 -39.97
C VAL A 589 -4.12 -15.84 -40.06
N GLU A 590 -4.57 -14.96 -39.18
CA GLU A 590 -5.91 -14.35 -39.23
C GLU A 590 -6.10 -13.45 -40.46
N THR A 591 -5.04 -12.82 -40.98
CA THR A 591 -5.08 -12.07 -42.25
C THR A 591 -4.81 -12.91 -43.50
N ALA A 592 -4.34 -14.16 -43.36
CA ALA A 592 -4.15 -15.10 -44.48
C ALA A 592 -5.32 -16.09 -44.66
N ALA A 593 -6.23 -16.20 -43.68
CA ALA A 593 -7.46 -16.97 -43.80
C ALA A 593 -8.42 -16.29 -44.79
N PRO A 594 -8.81 -16.93 -45.91
CA PRO A 594 -9.83 -16.39 -46.79
C PRO A 594 -11.17 -16.31 -46.05
N LYS A 595 -11.87 -15.18 -46.20
CA LYS A 595 -13.30 -15.14 -45.87
C LYS A 595 -14.07 -15.81 -47.00
N GLU A 596 -14.35 -17.10 -46.85
CA GLU A 596 -15.43 -17.73 -47.61
C GLU A 596 -16.75 -17.01 -47.28
N PRO A 597 -17.58 -16.66 -48.26
CA PRO A 597 -18.89 -16.10 -48.00
C PRO A 597 -19.83 -17.21 -47.49
N GLU A 598 -20.36 -17.05 -46.28
CA GLU A 598 -21.41 -17.94 -45.77
C GLU A 598 -22.64 -17.88 -46.69
N ALA A 599 -22.83 -18.93 -47.50
CA ALA A 599 -24.07 -19.13 -48.24
C ALA A 599 -25.16 -19.55 -47.25
N ALA A 600 -26.23 -18.75 -47.15
CA ALA A 600 -27.35 -19.05 -46.28
C ALA A 600 -28.13 -20.27 -46.79
N THR A 601 -28.07 -21.39 -46.06
CA THR A 601 -29.02 -22.50 -46.19
C THR A 601 -30.17 -22.30 -45.21
N ASP A 602 -31.30 -21.84 -45.73
CA ASP A 602 -32.56 -21.77 -44.96
C ASP A 602 -32.99 -23.16 -44.48
N VAL A 603 -33.42 -23.24 -43.23
CA VAL A 603 -33.98 -24.47 -42.64
C VAL A 603 -35.46 -24.56 -43.03
N LEU A 604 -35.73 -25.19 -44.17
CA LEU A 604 -37.09 -25.63 -44.50
C LEU A 604 -37.41 -26.93 -43.75
N VAL A 605 -38.48 -26.87 -42.96
CA VAL A 605 -39.08 -28.02 -42.28
C VAL A 605 -40.03 -28.70 -43.25
N GLU A 606 -39.78 -29.97 -43.56
CA GLU A 606 -40.74 -30.82 -44.28
C GLU A 606 -41.12 -32.03 -43.43
N GLN A 607 -42.42 -32.16 -43.14
CA GLN A 607 -43.00 -33.33 -42.48
C GLN A 607 -43.62 -34.24 -43.55
N SER A 608 -43.19 -35.50 -43.65
CA SER A 608 -44.02 -36.57 -44.21
C SER A 608 -43.53 -37.97 -43.82
N ASN A 609 -44.50 -38.85 -43.55
CA ASN A 609 -44.45 -40.32 -43.57
C ASN A 609 -43.20 -41.02 -43.00
N GLY A 610 -43.32 -41.48 -41.76
CA GLY A 610 -42.62 -42.70 -41.32
C GLY A 610 -43.41 -43.95 -41.74
N THR A 611 -42.71 -45.04 -42.00
CA THR A 611 -43.28 -46.40 -42.05
C THR A 611 -42.28 -47.34 -41.40
N GLU A 612 -42.61 -47.85 -40.21
CA GLU A 612 -41.79 -48.86 -39.55
C GLU A 612 -41.94 -50.22 -40.25
N ASN A 613 -40.84 -50.96 -40.36
CA ASN A 613 -40.89 -52.41 -40.51
C ASN A 613 -39.67 -53.03 -39.83
N SER A 614 -39.95 -53.95 -38.92
CA SER A 614 -39.06 -54.86 -38.20
C SER A 614 -39.79 -56.21 -38.13
N PRO A 615 -39.21 -57.31 -37.59
CA PRO A 615 -37.85 -57.55 -37.10
C PRO A 615 -37.21 -58.83 -37.71
N SER A 616 -35.96 -59.13 -37.34
CA SER A 616 -35.54 -60.50 -36.95
C SER A 616 -34.12 -60.54 -36.37
N ASP A 617 -33.98 -61.17 -35.20
CA ASP A 617 -32.93 -62.09 -34.70
C ASP A 617 -31.52 -62.19 -35.36
N SER A 618 -30.44 -62.58 -34.66
CA SER A 618 -30.35 -63.24 -33.34
C SER A 618 -29.12 -62.84 -32.50
N SER A 619 -29.22 -63.11 -31.19
CA SER A 619 -28.13 -63.18 -30.18
C SER A 619 -27.27 -64.48 -30.35
N PRO A 620 -26.32 -64.87 -29.45
CA PRO A 620 -25.78 -64.20 -28.25
C PRO A 620 -24.24 -64.31 -28.01
N ALA A 621 -23.81 -63.77 -26.86
CA ALA A 621 -22.64 -64.16 -26.04
C ALA A 621 -21.23 -63.68 -26.47
N GLN A 622 -20.32 -63.33 -25.55
CA GLN A 622 -20.40 -63.32 -24.07
C GLN A 622 -19.74 -62.08 -23.46
#